data_AF-G2I468-F1
#
_entry.id   AF-G2I468-F1
#
_cell.length_a   1.000
_cell.length_b   1.000
_cell.length_c   1.000
_cell.angle_alpha   90.00
_cell.angle_beta   90.00
_cell.angle_gamma   90.00
#
_symmetry.space_group_name_H-M   'P 1'
#
loop_
_entity.id
_entity.type
_entity.pdbx_description
1 polymer ?
#
loop_
_entity_poly.entity_id
_entity_poly.type
_entity_poly.pdbx_seq_one_letter_code
_entity_poly.pdbx_strand_id
1 'polypeptide(L)'
;MEFESSGALHVLWVRIAVSSGESRLVLGPKKADSGLLLVDIIMKEDQEKANLSIMFRDVASLSATYDSCMDITLVGLLSGDATEMDCNAWAVIRLRGNVCNLSAENSQLIKGNDGSSVLYIHSYTAEELGKIHIDISK
;
A
#
# COMPACT_ATOMS: atom_id res chain seq x y z
N MET A 1 9.37 -0.64 -12.68
CA MET A 1 8.90 0.70 -13.11
C MET A 1 9.21 1.67 -11.98
N GLU A 2 9.79 2.83 -12.26
CA GLU A 2 10.12 3.85 -11.26
C GLU A 2 9.26 5.10 -11.52
N PHE A 3 8.76 5.73 -10.46
CA PHE A 3 8.00 6.98 -10.53
C PHE A 3 8.72 8.05 -9.73
N GLU A 4 8.87 9.23 -10.31
CA GLU A 4 9.44 10.40 -9.63
C GLU A 4 8.34 11.43 -9.38
N SER A 5 8.15 11.77 -8.11
CA SER A 5 7.41 12.95 -7.68
C SER A 5 8.43 13.92 -7.09
N SER A 6 8.71 15.03 -7.77
CA SER A 6 9.59 16.09 -7.26
C SER A 6 8.79 17.38 -7.14
N GLY A 7 8.72 17.95 -5.94
CA GLY A 7 8.03 19.22 -5.65
C GLY A 7 6.96 19.07 -4.57
N ALA A 8 6.75 20.14 -3.79
CA ALA A 8 5.75 20.17 -2.73
C ALA A 8 4.36 19.82 -3.29
N LEU A 9 3.73 18.76 -2.76
CA LEU A 9 2.36 18.31 -3.08
C LEU A 9 2.11 17.87 -4.53
N HIS A 10 3.09 17.26 -5.20
CA HIS A 10 2.80 16.57 -6.46
C HIS A 10 1.99 15.29 -6.17
N VAL A 11 0.75 15.23 -6.68
CA VAL A 11 -0.10 14.03 -6.65
C VAL A 11 0.03 13.31 -7.98
N LEU A 12 0.69 12.16 -7.99
CA LEU A 12 0.73 11.31 -9.18
C LEU A 12 -0.27 10.16 -9.02
N TRP A 13 -1.24 10.05 -9.94
CA TRP A 13 -2.11 8.88 -10.03
C TRP A 13 -1.67 8.01 -11.18
N VAL A 14 -1.23 6.79 -10.86
CA VAL A 14 -0.84 5.77 -11.83
C VAL A 14 -1.78 4.58 -11.71
N ARG A 15 -2.15 3.99 -12.86
CA ARG A 15 -2.78 2.68 -12.92
C ARG A 15 -1.82 1.65 -13.51
N ILE A 16 -1.61 0.54 -12.82
CA ILE A 16 -0.71 -0.55 -13.23
C ILE A 16 -1.53 -1.82 -13.40
N ALA A 17 -1.47 -2.43 -14.59
CA ALA A 17 -2.09 -3.73 -14.85
C ALA A 17 -1.03 -4.84 -14.80
N VAL A 18 -1.23 -5.83 -13.93
CA VAL A 18 -0.39 -7.01 -13.81
C VAL A 18 -1.05 -8.14 -14.61
N SER A 19 -0.34 -8.67 -15.60
CA SER A 19 -0.85 -9.72 -16.49
C SER A 19 -0.43 -11.12 -16.07
N SER A 20 0.86 -11.44 -16.05
CA SER A 20 1.31 -12.81 -15.77
C SER A 20 2.74 -12.84 -15.23
N GLY A 21 3.05 -13.91 -14.48
CA GLY A 21 4.37 -14.14 -13.91
C GLY A 21 4.63 -13.39 -12.60
N GLU A 22 5.90 -13.32 -12.22
CA GLU A 22 6.36 -12.63 -11.02
C GLU A 22 6.66 -11.16 -11.35
N SER A 23 5.85 -10.27 -10.78
CA SER A 23 6.04 -8.82 -10.88
C SER A 23 6.54 -8.26 -9.56
N ARG A 24 7.42 -7.25 -9.63
CA ARG A 24 7.91 -6.54 -8.45
C ARG A 24 7.68 -5.04 -8.59
N LEU A 25 7.01 -4.46 -7.61
CA LEU A 25 6.89 -3.02 -7.44
C LEU A 25 7.75 -2.59 -6.25
N VAL A 26 8.57 -1.56 -6.44
CA VAL A 26 9.41 -1.00 -5.39
C VAL A 26 9.03 0.45 -5.18
N LEU A 27 8.66 0.77 -3.94
CA LEU A 27 8.30 2.11 -3.51
C LEU A 27 9.25 2.55 -2.40
N GLY A 28 9.60 3.82 -2.43
CA GLY A 28 10.49 4.43 -1.44
C GLY A 28 10.94 5.80 -1.94
N PRO A 29 11.44 6.65 -1.03
CA PRO A 29 11.95 7.96 -1.42
C PRO A 29 13.16 7.81 -2.36
N LYS A 30 13.20 8.64 -3.41
CA LYS A 30 14.41 8.81 -4.24
C LYS A 30 15.21 10.06 -3.85
N LYS A 31 14.53 11.05 -3.26
CA LYS A 31 15.05 12.32 -2.77
C LYS A 31 14.34 12.68 -1.46
N ALA A 32 14.86 13.67 -0.73
CA ALA A 32 14.28 14.15 0.52
C ALA A 32 12.99 14.99 0.36
N ASP A 33 12.51 15.16 -0.88
CA ASP A 33 11.34 15.99 -1.18
C ASP A 33 10.04 15.23 -0.87
N SER A 34 9.03 15.96 -0.35
CA SER A 34 7.70 15.44 -0.06
C SER A 34 6.86 15.31 -1.34
N GLY A 35 6.00 14.29 -1.40
CA GLY A 35 5.10 14.04 -2.54
C GLY A 35 4.10 12.94 -2.24
N LEU A 36 2.99 12.88 -3.01
CA LEU A 36 1.96 11.85 -2.87
C LEU A 36 1.87 11.02 -4.16
N LEU A 37 2.10 9.72 -4.04
CA LEU A 37 1.92 8.75 -5.10
C LEU A 37 0.69 7.88 -4.82
N LEU A 38 -0.29 7.91 -5.72
CA LEU A 38 -1.45 7.04 -5.70
C LEU A 38 -1.30 5.99 -6.80
N VAL A 39 -1.25 4.71 -6.42
CA VAL A 39 -1.08 3.60 -7.37
C VAL A 39 -2.31 2.70 -7.34
N ASP A 40 -3.03 2.63 -8.44
CA ASP A 40 -4.16 1.72 -8.64
C ASP A 40 -3.66 0.45 -9.35
N ILE A 41 -3.65 -0.68 -8.64
CA ILE A 41 -3.16 -1.95 -9.18
C ILE A 41 -4.32 -2.85 -9.58
N ILE A 42 -4.27 -3.34 -10.81
CA ILE A 42 -5.27 -4.24 -11.39
C ILE A 42 -4.60 -5.56 -11.76
N MET A 43 -5.00 -6.65 -11.09
CA MET A 43 -4.63 -8.01 -11.46
C MET A 43 -5.62 -8.52 -12.51
N LYS A 44 -5.18 -8.73 -13.75
CA LYS A 44 -6.08 -9.16 -14.85
C LYS A 44 -6.78 -10.48 -14.49
N GLU A 45 -8.08 -10.55 -14.71
CA GLU A 45 -8.92 -11.68 -14.26
C GLU A 45 -8.66 -12.98 -15.02
N ASP A 46 -8.20 -12.89 -16.27
CA ASP A 46 -8.05 -14.04 -17.17
C ASP A 46 -6.74 -14.81 -16.97
N GLN A 47 -6.04 -14.62 -15.85
CA GLN A 47 -4.67 -15.09 -15.63
C GLN A 47 -4.57 -15.83 -14.31
N GLU A 48 -4.43 -17.15 -14.37
CA GLU A 48 -4.43 -18.06 -13.20
C GLU A 48 -3.16 -17.98 -12.32
N LYS A 49 -2.12 -17.24 -12.74
CA LYS A 49 -0.83 -17.17 -12.03
C LYS A 49 -0.23 -15.77 -12.14
N ALA A 50 -0.80 -14.83 -11.41
CA ALA A 50 -0.24 -13.49 -11.28
C ALA A 50 0.26 -13.28 -9.85
N ASN A 51 1.58 -13.12 -9.71
CA ASN A 51 2.21 -12.80 -8.44
C ASN A 51 2.76 -11.38 -8.48
N LEU A 52 2.46 -10.60 -7.46
CA LEU A 52 2.97 -9.25 -7.27
C LEU A 52 3.64 -9.16 -5.91
N SER A 53 4.95 -8.88 -5.91
CA SER A 53 5.68 -8.51 -4.70
C SER A 53 5.83 -7.00 -4.64
N ILE A 54 5.38 -6.40 -3.55
CA ILE A 54 5.50 -4.96 -3.29
C ILE A 54 6.51 -4.78 -2.18
N MET A 55 7.59 -4.04 -2.46
CA MET A 55 8.61 -3.68 -1.48
C MET A 55 8.55 -2.19 -1.19
N PHE A 56 8.39 -1.85 0.08
CA PHE A 56 8.56 -0.50 0.61
C PHE A 56 9.97 -0.40 1.22
N ARG A 57 10.76 0.61 0.83
CA ARG A 57 12.12 0.87 1.35
C ARG A 57 12.16 2.17 2.11
N ASP A 58 13.05 2.23 3.10
CA ASP A 58 13.32 3.41 3.92
C ASP A 58 12.05 3.87 4.65
N VAL A 59 11.26 2.90 5.12
CA VAL A 59 9.99 3.08 5.81
C VAL A 59 10.09 2.37 7.16
N ALA A 60 9.70 3.04 8.24
CA ALA A 60 9.67 2.42 9.58
C ALA A 60 8.41 1.56 9.80
N SER A 61 7.26 2.04 9.32
CA SER A 61 6.01 1.31 9.38
C SER A 61 5.08 1.69 8.23
N LEU A 62 4.14 0.81 7.90
CA LEU A 62 3.06 1.09 6.96
C LEU A 62 1.76 0.51 7.50
N SER A 63 0.62 1.01 7.02
CA SER A 63 -0.69 0.45 7.36
C SER A 63 -1.36 -0.13 6.13
N ALA A 64 -1.92 -1.33 6.27
CA ALA A 64 -2.89 -1.88 5.34
C ALA A 64 -4.30 -1.77 5.93
N THR A 65 -5.24 -1.34 5.11
CA THR A 65 -6.64 -1.21 5.46
C THR A 65 -7.49 -1.98 4.45
N TYR A 66 -8.37 -2.85 4.92
CA TYR A 66 -9.32 -3.58 4.07
C TYR A 66 -10.76 -3.17 4.43
N ASP A 67 -11.47 -2.64 3.44
CA ASP A 67 -12.90 -2.32 3.50
C ASP A 67 -13.68 -3.46 2.85
N SER A 68 -14.41 -4.23 3.67
CA SER A 68 -15.18 -5.38 3.19
C SER A 68 -16.44 -5.01 2.40
N CYS A 69 -16.94 -3.78 2.56
CA CYS A 69 -18.10 -3.30 1.81
C CYS A 69 -17.69 -2.98 0.36
N MET A 70 -16.52 -2.37 0.20
CA MET A 70 -16.00 -1.96 -1.10
C MET A 70 -15.14 -3.02 -1.80
N ASP A 71 -14.76 -4.09 -1.10
CA ASP A 71 -13.85 -5.14 -1.59
C ASP A 71 -12.49 -4.55 -2.04
N ILE A 72 -11.91 -3.66 -1.21
CA ILE A 72 -10.68 -2.93 -1.52
C ILE A 72 -9.71 -2.99 -0.34
N THR A 73 -8.44 -3.29 -0.65
CA THR A 73 -7.32 -3.06 0.25
C THR A 73 -6.54 -1.80 -0.17
N LEU A 74 -6.29 -0.93 0.80
CA LEU A 74 -5.37 0.19 0.68
C LEU A 74 -4.11 -0.14 1.49
N VAL A 75 -2.94 -0.05 0.85
CA VAL A 75 -1.64 -0.19 1.50
C VAL A 75 -0.93 1.15 1.42
N GLY A 76 -0.78 1.81 2.56
CA GLY A 76 -0.33 3.19 2.63
C GLY A 76 0.93 3.36 3.48
N LEU A 77 1.86 4.14 2.94
CA LEU A 77 2.97 4.75 3.67
C LEU A 77 2.48 6.04 4.35
N LEU A 78 2.61 6.10 5.67
CA LEU A 78 2.76 7.35 6.40
C LEU A 78 4.21 7.39 6.86
N SER A 79 5.10 8.11 6.15
CA SER A 79 6.45 8.27 6.70
C SER A 79 6.39 9.21 7.91
N GLY A 80 7.14 8.87 8.96
CA GLY A 80 7.65 9.83 9.92
C GLY A 80 7.41 9.50 11.39
N ASP A 81 8.50 9.35 12.14
CA ASP A 81 8.60 10.05 13.42
C ASP A 81 8.45 11.55 13.14
N ALA A 82 7.71 12.25 14.01
CA ALA A 82 7.44 13.68 13.90
C ALA A 82 8.75 14.48 13.95
N THR A 83 9.30 14.82 12.78
CA THR A 83 10.37 15.80 12.65
C THR A 83 9.78 17.10 12.10
N GLU A 84 10.39 18.24 12.46
CA GLU A 84 9.85 19.61 12.35
C GLU A 84 9.54 20.13 10.93
N MET A 85 9.53 19.27 9.90
CA MET A 85 9.04 19.66 8.58
C MET A 85 8.25 18.51 7.96
N ASP A 86 7.08 18.83 7.41
CA ASP A 86 6.15 17.98 6.67
C ASP A 86 6.75 17.40 5.37
N CYS A 87 7.95 16.81 5.45
CA CYS A 87 8.72 16.28 4.33
C CYS A 87 8.33 14.85 3.94
N ASN A 88 7.16 14.39 4.39
CA ASN A 88 6.79 12.98 4.32
C ASN A 88 6.35 12.59 2.91
N ALA A 89 7.11 11.71 2.27
CA ALA A 89 6.68 11.08 1.03
C ALA A 89 5.57 10.07 1.36
N TRP A 90 4.45 10.18 0.65
CA TRP A 90 3.29 9.31 0.80
C TRP A 90 3.14 8.46 -0.44
N ALA A 91 2.91 7.17 -0.24
CA ALA A 91 2.48 6.27 -1.30
C ALA A 91 1.28 5.48 -0.80
N VAL A 92 0.17 5.52 -1.54
CA VAL A 92 -1.01 4.70 -1.26
C VAL A 92 -1.26 3.83 -2.47
N ILE A 93 -1.22 2.52 -2.23
CA ILE A 93 -1.55 1.51 -3.22
C ILE A 93 -2.97 1.04 -2.98
N ARG A 94 -3.79 1.06 -4.02
CA ARG A 94 -5.13 0.51 -4.04
C ARG A 94 -5.14 -0.81 -4.80
N LEU A 95 -5.66 -1.85 -4.16
CA LEU A 95 -5.86 -3.18 -4.73
C LEU A 95 -7.29 -3.65 -4.48
N ARG A 96 -7.85 -4.44 -5.40
CA ARG A 96 -9.14 -5.11 -5.21
C ARG A 96 -8.96 -6.39 -4.40
N GLY A 97 -9.90 -6.68 -3.50
CA GLY A 97 -9.90 -7.87 -2.66
C GLY A 97 -9.12 -7.66 -1.37
N ASN A 98 -9.28 -8.61 -0.45
CA ASN A 98 -8.50 -8.69 0.79
C ASN A 98 -7.10 -9.27 0.54
N VAL A 99 -6.27 -8.56 -0.22
CA VAL A 99 -4.97 -9.07 -0.69
C VAL A 99 -3.93 -9.27 0.42
N CYS A 100 -4.14 -8.66 1.59
CA CYS A 100 -3.29 -8.82 2.77
C CYS A 100 -3.86 -9.85 3.77
N ASN A 101 -4.96 -10.53 3.45
CA ASN A 101 -5.65 -11.49 4.33
C ASN A 101 -5.97 -10.92 5.72
N LEU A 102 -6.42 -9.66 5.78
CA LEU A 102 -6.80 -9.00 7.03
C LEU A 102 -8.10 -9.59 7.59
N SER A 103 -8.10 -9.86 8.89
CA SER A 103 -9.21 -10.49 9.60
C SER A 103 -9.26 -10.00 11.05
N ALA A 104 -10.33 -10.31 11.77
CA ALA A 104 -10.44 -9.93 13.18
C ALA A 104 -9.36 -10.58 14.08
N GLU A 105 -8.68 -11.63 13.61
CA GLU A 105 -7.64 -12.35 14.35
C GLU A 105 -6.27 -11.65 14.24
N ASN A 106 -6.01 -10.97 13.12
CA ASN A 106 -4.71 -10.37 12.83
C ASN A 106 -4.75 -8.85 12.66
N SER A 107 -5.91 -8.21 12.81
CA SER A 107 -6.05 -6.77 12.55
C SER A 107 -7.05 -6.13 13.50
N GLN A 108 -6.94 -4.81 13.65
CA GLN A 108 -7.92 -4.03 14.37
C GLN A 108 -9.21 -3.96 13.55
N LEU A 109 -10.32 -4.30 14.20
CA LEU A 109 -11.66 -4.27 13.63
C LEU A 109 -12.37 -2.96 13.99
N ILE A 110 -12.78 -2.19 13.00
CA ILE A 110 -13.66 -1.02 13.15
C ILE A 110 -14.99 -1.34 12.48
N LYS A 111 -16.08 -1.22 13.24
CA LYS A 111 -17.44 -1.40 12.73
C LYS A 111 -18.11 -0.05 12.54
N GLY A 112 -18.83 0.12 11.45
CA GLY A 112 -19.72 1.25 11.24
C GLY A 112 -20.87 1.25 12.26
N ASN A 113 -21.54 2.39 12.39
CA ASN A 113 -22.65 2.57 13.34
C ASN A 113 -23.83 1.61 13.09
N ASP A 114 -23.97 1.11 11.87
CA ASP A 114 -24.98 0.13 11.47
C ASP A 114 -24.52 -1.34 11.62
N GLY A 115 -23.27 -1.55 12.04
CA GLY A 115 -22.63 -2.86 12.17
C GLY A 115 -22.36 -3.60 10.86
N SER A 116 -22.74 -3.01 9.71
CA SER A 116 -22.64 -3.63 8.39
C SER A 116 -21.32 -3.30 7.69
N SER A 117 -20.83 -2.08 7.91
CA SER A 117 -19.53 -1.65 7.42
C SER A 117 -18.44 -2.20 8.34
N VAL A 118 -17.52 -2.98 7.77
CA VAL A 118 -16.39 -3.55 8.51
C VAL A 118 -15.09 -3.11 7.86
N LEU A 119 -14.25 -2.47 8.65
CA LEU A 119 -12.92 -2.02 8.27
C LEU A 119 -11.88 -2.77 9.12
N TYR A 120 -10.91 -3.36 8.45
CA TYR A 120 -9.78 -4.04 9.08
C TYR A 120 -8.52 -3.20 8.89
N ILE A 121 -7.76 -2.96 9.95
CA ILE A 121 -6.52 -2.18 9.91
C ILE A 121 -5.38 -2.98 10.53
N HIS A 122 -4.30 -3.15 9.79
CA HIS A 122 -3.07 -3.78 10.27
C HIS A 122 -1.87 -2.89 10.01
N SER A 123 -1.00 -2.74 11.00
CA SER A 123 0.25 -2.00 10.88
C SER A 123 1.42 -2.98 10.77
N TYR A 124 2.17 -2.87 9.67
CA TYR A 124 3.42 -3.59 9.49
C TYR A 124 4.56 -2.70 9.97
N THR A 125 5.46 -3.27 10.75
CA THR A 125 6.71 -2.61 11.16
C THR A 125 7.85 -3.18 10.33
N ALA A 126 8.76 -2.31 9.89
CA ALA A 126 9.92 -2.74 9.14
C ALA A 126 10.89 -3.56 9.99
N GLU A 127 11.54 -4.52 9.35
CA GLU A 127 12.67 -5.24 9.93
C GLU A 127 13.93 -4.35 9.99
N GLU A 128 15.06 -4.88 10.48
CA GLU A 128 16.33 -4.15 10.72
C GLU A 128 16.82 -3.29 9.54
N LEU A 129 16.39 -3.57 8.31
CA LEU A 129 16.80 -2.87 7.09
C LEU A 129 15.81 -1.78 6.61
N GLY A 130 14.78 -1.44 7.40
CA GLY A 130 13.80 -0.41 7.00
C GLY A 130 12.99 -0.80 5.76
N LYS A 131 12.77 -2.11 5.57
CA LYS A 131 12.06 -2.69 4.43
C LYS A 131 10.83 -3.44 4.89
N ILE A 132 9.76 -3.31 4.12
CA ILE A 132 8.52 -4.08 4.30
C ILE A 132 8.16 -4.70 2.96
N HIS A 133 7.85 -6.00 2.98
CA HIS A 133 7.47 -6.79 1.82
C HIS A 133 6.02 -7.26 1.95
N ILE A 134 5.25 -7.11 0.87
CA ILE A 134 3.88 -7.63 0.77
C ILE A 134 3.79 -8.42 -0.53
N ASP A 135 3.54 -9.71 -0.40
CA ASP A 135 3.34 -10.61 -1.53
C ASP A 135 1.85 -10.84 -1.76
N ILE A 136 1.43 -10.67 -3.00
CA ILE A 136 0.05 -10.77 -3.45
C ILE A 136 0.01 -11.81 -4.56
N SER A 137 -0.71 -12.89 -4.31
CA SER A 137 -0.93 -13.97 -5.27
C SER A 137 -2.39 -14.03 -5.65
N LYS A 138 -2.67 -14.20 -6.95
CA LYS A 138 -3.98 -14.53 -7.49
C LYS A 138 -3.92 -15.86 -8.22
#